data_AF-A0A6G3LM98-F1
#
_entry.id   AF-A0A6G3LM98-F1
#
_cell.length_a   1.000
_cell.length_b   1.000
_cell.length_c   1.000
_cell.angle_alpha   90.00
_cell.angle_beta   90.00
_cell.angle_gamma   90.00
#
_symmetry.space_group_name_H-M   'P 1'
#
loop_
_entity.id
_entity.type
_entity.pdbx_description
1 polymer ?
#
loop_
_entity_poly.entity_id
_entity_poly.type
_entity_poly.pdbx_seq_one_letter_code
_entity_poly.pdbx_strand_id
1 'polypeptide(L)'
;AGGFLYNIIMALTVWGLPSWVWGFANVAIAAIAWFMMKMGWTDLKKPMTWIMMIVLYGLVYPAFTTAISIGIFGGGPLWKPLAAAVYTATLSSTGNFFLANYVQNAFTEIIDKPISFIISVIIAQRIPKRFVLAK
;
A
#
# COMPACT_ATOMS: atom_id res chain seq x y z
N ALA A 1 -10.45 8.12 -6.89
CA ALA A 1 -10.27 9.50 -6.39
C ALA A 1 -10.50 9.64 -4.87
N GLY A 2 -11.45 8.91 -4.26
CA GLY A 2 -11.80 9.07 -2.83
C GLY A 2 -10.64 8.94 -1.84
N GLY A 3 -9.78 7.91 -1.96
CA GLY A 3 -8.64 7.74 -1.05
C GLY A 3 -7.59 8.84 -1.14
N PHE A 4 -7.31 9.36 -2.33
CA PHE A 4 -6.39 10.49 -2.51
C PHE A 4 -6.96 11.76 -1.83
N LEU A 5 -8.21 12.11 -2.15
CA LEU A 5 -8.88 13.28 -1.56
C LEU A 5 -8.97 13.19 -0.04
N TYR A 6 -9.33 12.04 0.50
CA TYR A 6 -9.36 11.80 1.94
C TYR A 6 -7.99 12.08 2.59
N ASN A 7 -6.91 11.50 2.06
CA ASN A 7 -5.58 11.69 2.65
C ASN A 7 -5.07 13.13 2.52
N ILE A 8 -5.40 13.85 1.44
CA ILE A 8 -5.05 15.27 1.30
C ILE A 8 -5.83 16.14 2.30
N ILE A 9 -7.14 15.91 2.47
CA ILE A 9 -7.94 16.62 3.47
C ILE A 9 -7.39 16.36 4.87
N MET A 10 -7.10 15.10 5.21
CA MET A 10 -6.57 14.73 6.52
C MET A 10 -5.17 15.31 6.76
N ALA A 11 -4.31 15.38 5.75
CA ALA A 11 -3.01 16.05 5.86
C ALA A 11 -3.15 17.56 6.14
N LEU A 12 -4.10 18.23 5.49
CA LEU A 12 -4.30 19.68 5.67
C LEU A 12 -5.04 20.05 6.95
N THR A 13 -5.66 19.09 7.65
CA THR A 13 -6.55 19.38 8.80
C THR A 13 -6.15 18.69 10.10
N VAL A 14 -5.80 17.40 10.07
CA VAL A 14 -5.63 16.58 11.28
C VAL A 14 -4.20 16.07 11.46
N TRP A 15 -3.57 15.56 10.40
CA TRP A 15 -2.28 14.85 10.48
C TRP A 15 -1.07 15.72 10.15
N GLY A 16 -1.31 16.98 9.77
CA GLY A 16 -0.27 17.92 9.37
C GLY A 16 0.24 17.70 7.94
N LEU A 17 0.78 18.79 7.38
CA LEU A 17 1.27 18.87 6.00
C LEU A 17 2.15 17.67 5.59
N PRO A 18 3.16 17.22 6.36
CA PRO A 18 4.00 16.08 5.97
C PRO A 18 3.24 14.82 5.53
N SER A 19 2.01 14.63 5.99
CA SER A 19 1.16 13.50 5.63
C SER A 19 0.61 13.53 4.19
N TRP A 20 0.78 14.64 3.43
CA TRP A 20 0.30 14.76 2.04
C TRP A 20 0.89 13.69 1.12
N VAL A 21 2.10 13.24 1.42
CA VAL A 21 2.84 12.23 0.67
C VAL A 21 2.12 10.87 0.69
N TRP A 22 1.41 10.54 1.78
CA TRP A 22 0.55 9.36 1.85
C TRP A 22 -0.68 9.46 0.96
N GLY A 23 -1.09 10.67 0.57
CA GLY A 23 -2.07 10.89 -0.49
C GLY A 23 -1.57 10.34 -1.82
N PHE A 24 -0.32 10.64 -2.20
CA PHE A 24 0.29 10.12 -3.43
C PHE A 24 0.51 8.60 -3.40
N ALA A 25 0.71 8.02 -2.21
CA ALA A 25 0.74 6.57 -2.09
C ALA A 25 -0.57 5.89 -2.53
N ASN A 26 -1.72 6.55 -2.34
CA ASN A 26 -2.99 6.05 -2.87
C ASN A 26 -3.08 6.10 -4.40
N VAL A 27 -2.30 6.95 -5.07
CA VAL A 27 -2.21 6.95 -6.53
C VAL A 27 -1.53 5.65 -6.99
N ALA A 28 -0.46 5.23 -6.33
CA ALA A 28 0.20 3.95 -6.62
C ALA A 28 -0.75 2.77 -6.38
N ILE A 29 -1.51 2.76 -5.28
CA ILE A 29 -2.53 1.74 -5.01
C ILE A 29 -3.58 1.73 -6.12
N ALA A 30 -4.10 2.89 -6.52
CA ALA A 30 -5.09 2.98 -7.59
C ALA A 30 -4.54 2.48 -8.93
N ALA A 31 -3.29 2.78 -9.25
CA ALA A 31 -2.63 2.29 -10.46
C ALA A 31 -2.45 0.76 -10.44
N ILE A 32 -2.00 0.19 -9.30
CA ILE A 32 -1.88 -1.26 -9.11
C ILE A 32 -3.25 -1.93 -9.25
N ALA A 33 -4.27 -1.41 -8.56
CA ALA A 33 -5.63 -1.93 -8.63
C ALA A 33 -6.18 -1.91 -10.06
N TRP A 34 -6.04 -0.79 -10.76
CA TRP A 34 -6.46 -0.65 -12.15
C TRP A 34 -5.74 -1.63 -13.08
N PHE A 35 -4.41 -1.75 -12.93
CA PHE A 35 -3.61 -2.69 -13.70
C PHE A 35 -4.05 -4.14 -13.48
N MET A 36 -4.22 -4.55 -12.22
CA MET A 36 -4.71 -5.89 -11.88
C MET A 36 -6.10 -6.17 -12.46
N MET A 37 -7.01 -5.19 -12.42
CA MET A 37 -8.34 -5.33 -13.03
C MET A 37 -8.25 -5.47 -14.54
N LYS A 38 -7.43 -4.65 -15.23
CA LYS A 38 -7.23 -4.73 -16.68
C LYS A 38 -6.64 -6.06 -17.13
N MET A 39 -5.74 -6.64 -16.34
CA MET A 39 -5.13 -7.95 -16.61
C MET A 39 -6.03 -9.13 -16.23
N GLY A 40 -7.22 -8.89 -15.66
CA GLY A 40 -8.13 -9.94 -15.21
C GLY A 40 -7.61 -10.71 -13.99
N TRP A 41 -6.70 -10.11 -13.21
CA TRP A 41 -6.07 -10.77 -12.06
C TRP A 41 -6.88 -10.72 -10.77
N THR A 42 -8.06 -10.10 -10.83
CA THR A 42 -8.99 -9.93 -9.70
C THR A 42 -10.15 -10.93 -9.71
N ASP A 43 -10.06 -12.02 -10.47
CA ASP A 43 -11.13 -13.03 -10.57
C ASP A 43 -11.17 -13.90 -9.31
N LEU A 44 -12.24 -13.79 -8.51
CA LEU A 44 -12.40 -14.59 -7.27
C LEU A 44 -12.54 -16.09 -7.56
N LYS A 45 -12.91 -16.49 -8.79
CA LYS A 45 -13.03 -17.90 -9.18
C LYS A 45 -11.69 -18.53 -9.53
N LYS A 46 -10.65 -17.72 -9.77
CA LYS A 46 -9.32 -18.17 -10.19
C LYS A 46 -8.27 -17.68 -9.18
N PRO A 47 -8.17 -18.31 -7.99
CA PRO A 47 -7.32 -17.82 -6.91
C PRO A 47 -5.84 -17.69 -7.31
N MET A 48 -5.37 -18.46 -8.28
CA MET A 48 -4.00 -18.36 -8.78
C MET A 48 -3.67 -16.98 -9.40
N THR A 49 -4.65 -16.25 -9.91
CA THR A 49 -4.40 -14.91 -10.46
C THR A 49 -4.09 -13.89 -9.37
N TRP A 50 -4.35 -14.21 -8.11
CA TRP A 50 -4.13 -13.34 -6.95
C TRP A 50 -2.70 -13.37 -6.44
N ILE A 51 -1.84 -14.26 -6.95
CA ILE A 51 -0.41 -14.25 -6.63
C ILE A 51 0.21 -12.89 -6.99
N MET A 52 -0.25 -12.27 -8.08
CA MET A 52 0.20 -10.93 -8.48
C MET A 52 -0.18 -9.85 -7.46
N MET A 53 -1.22 -10.04 -6.66
CA MET A 53 -1.54 -9.15 -5.54
C MET A 53 -0.42 -9.13 -4.51
N ILE A 54 0.08 -10.32 -4.13
CA ILE A 54 1.15 -10.47 -3.13
C ILE A 54 2.44 -9.83 -3.66
N VAL A 55 2.75 -10.00 -4.94
CA VAL A 55 3.93 -9.37 -5.55
C VAL A 55 3.79 -7.85 -5.60
N LEU A 56 2.67 -7.33 -6.12
CA LEU A 56 2.50 -5.90 -6.35
C LEU A 56 2.32 -5.13 -5.03
N TYR A 57 1.51 -5.63 -4.10
CA TYR A 57 1.28 -4.97 -2.82
C TYR A 57 2.27 -5.38 -1.72
N GLY A 58 2.90 -6.55 -1.82
CA GLY A 58 3.83 -7.05 -0.81
C GLY A 58 5.31 -6.82 -1.12
N LEU A 59 5.69 -6.55 -2.38
CA LEU A 59 7.08 -6.26 -2.76
C LEU A 59 7.22 -4.91 -3.45
N VAL A 60 6.44 -4.67 -4.51
CA VAL A 60 6.59 -3.45 -5.32
C VAL A 60 6.13 -2.21 -4.57
N TYR A 61 4.95 -2.26 -3.95
CA TYR A 61 4.41 -1.14 -3.19
C TYR A 61 5.28 -0.77 -1.96
N PRO A 62 5.80 -1.73 -1.17
CA PRO A 62 6.76 -1.44 -0.11
C PRO A 62 8.06 -0.80 -0.60
N ALA A 63 8.55 -1.17 -1.78
CA ALA A 63 9.73 -0.52 -2.36
C ALA A 63 9.42 0.95 -2.66
N PHE A 64 8.25 1.24 -3.21
CA PHE A 64 7.79 2.60 -3.47
C PHE A 64 7.63 3.43 -2.18
N THR A 65 6.98 2.88 -1.14
CA THR A 65 6.82 3.59 0.14
C THR A 65 8.16 3.78 0.86
N THR A 66 9.10 2.85 0.68
CA THR A 66 10.48 2.97 1.19
C THR A 66 11.24 4.08 0.51
N ALA A 67 11.19 4.16 -0.82
CA ALA A 67 11.85 5.22 -1.58
C ALA A 67 11.35 6.61 -1.14
N ILE A 68 10.05 6.74 -0.93
CA ILE A 68 9.44 7.95 -0.39
C ILE A 68 9.87 8.23 1.05
N SER A 69 9.81 7.21 1.93
CA SER A 69 10.19 7.34 3.34
C SER A 69 11.61 7.90 3.48
N ILE A 70 12.54 7.33 2.72
CA ILE A 70 13.94 7.78 2.75
C ILE A 70 14.10 9.11 2.03
N GLY A 71 13.57 9.25 0.81
CA GLY A 71 13.82 10.41 -0.04
C GLY A 71 13.16 11.71 0.44
N ILE A 72 12.02 11.61 1.13
CA ILE A 72 11.27 12.79 1.58
C ILE A 72 11.40 13.01 3.10
N PHE A 73 11.47 11.94 3.89
CA PHE A 73 11.47 12.03 5.36
C PHE A 73 12.79 11.63 6.02
N GLY A 74 13.81 11.24 5.24
CA GLY A 74 15.10 10.82 5.77
C GLY A 74 15.12 9.38 6.32
N GLY A 75 14.01 8.66 6.24
CA GLY A 75 13.83 7.30 6.74
C GLY A 75 13.85 7.18 8.26
N GLY A 76 14.04 5.96 8.76
CA GLY A 76 14.07 5.66 10.20
C GLY A 76 12.84 4.89 10.68
N PRO A 77 12.77 4.54 11.98
CA PRO A 77 11.70 3.70 12.50
C PRO A 77 10.34 4.40 12.38
N LEU A 78 9.34 3.67 11.87
CA LEU A 78 7.96 4.13 11.86
C LEU A 78 7.42 4.31 13.28
N TRP A 79 6.44 5.20 13.46
CA TRP A 79 5.77 5.42 14.75
C TRP A 79 5.04 4.18 15.28
N LYS A 80 4.72 3.22 14.40
CA LYS A 80 4.03 1.97 14.74
C LYS A 80 4.98 1.04 15.53
N PRO A 81 4.68 0.65 16.78
CA PRO A 81 5.62 -0.07 17.64
C PRO A 81 6.19 -1.36 17.05
N LEU A 82 5.33 -2.19 16.42
CA LEU A 82 5.79 -3.45 15.81
C LEU A 82 6.67 -3.22 14.58
N ALA A 83 6.33 -2.24 13.74
CA ALA A 83 7.15 -1.91 12.58
C ALA A 83 8.51 -1.30 13.00
N ALA A 84 8.53 -0.48 14.05
CA ALA A 84 9.75 0.04 14.65
C ALA A 84 10.65 -1.08 15.22
N ALA A 85 10.04 -2.10 15.85
CA ALA A 85 10.77 -3.27 16.33
C ALA A 85 11.40 -4.04 15.16
N VAL A 86 10.66 -4.23 14.06
CA VAL A 86 11.17 -4.87 12.83
C VAL A 86 12.32 -4.06 12.23
N TYR A 87 12.20 -2.73 12.15
CA TYR A 87 13.28 -1.85 11.72
C TYR A 87 14.54 -2.05 12.58
N THR A 88 14.38 -1.98 13.91
CA THR A 88 15.49 -2.07 14.87
C THR A 88 16.18 -3.43 14.79
N ALA A 89 15.41 -4.52 14.77
CA ALA A 89 15.94 -5.88 14.65
C ALA A 89 16.68 -6.10 13.32
N THR A 90 16.16 -5.56 12.22
CA THR A 90 16.80 -5.66 10.90
C THR A 90 18.09 -4.86 10.88
N LEU A 91 18.08 -3.64 11.42
CA LEU A 91 19.26 -2.77 11.45
C LEU A 91 20.35 -3.35 12.36
N SER A 92 19.99 -3.88 13.53
CA SER A 92 20.96 -4.47 14.47
C SER A 92 21.58 -5.77 13.95
N SER A 93 20.86 -6.53 13.12
CA SER A 93 21.35 -7.80 12.56
C SER A 93 22.13 -7.62 11.25
N THR A 94 21.78 -6.64 10.42
CA THR A 94 22.34 -6.48 9.07
C THR A 94 23.22 -5.24 8.90
N GLY A 95 23.10 -4.24 9.77
CA GLY A 95 23.75 -2.94 9.62
C GLY A 95 23.26 -2.12 8.42
N ASN A 96 22.25 -2.60 7.67
CA ASN A 96 21.83 -1.98 6.42
C ASN A 96 20.59 -1.11 6.62
N PHE A 97 20.79 0.21 6.55
CA PHE A 97 19.74 1.22 6.68
C PHE A 97 18.61 1.08 5.64
N PHE A 98 18.95 0.84 4.38
CA PHE A 98 17.94 0.72 3.30
C PHE A 98 17.10 -0.54 3.48
N LEU A 99 17.76 -1.65 3.82
CA LEU A 99 17.08 -2.92 4.09
C LEU A 99 16.16 -2.80 5.32
N ALA A 100 16.63 -2.17 6.40
CA ALA A 100 15.81 -1.95 7.60
C ALA A 100 14.54 -1.15 7.28
N ASN A 101 14.66 -0.07 6.48
CA ASN A 101 13.51 0.70 6.03
C ASN A 101 12.57 -0.11 5.13
N TYR A 102 13.12 -0.93 4.23
CA TYR A 102 12.31 -1.78 3.36
C TYR A 102 11.53 -2.83 4.14
N VAL A 103 12.18 -3.56 5.05
CA VAL A 103 11.57 -4.67 5.78
C VAL A 103 10.46 -4.17 6.72
N GLN A 104 10.63 -3.02 7.40
CA GLN A 104 9.54 -2.46 8.22
C GLN A 104 8.31 -2.05 7.37
N ASN A 105 8.54 -1.52 6.17
CA ASN A 105 7.49 -1.12 5.26
C ASN A 105 6.81 -2.37 4.69
N ALA A 106 7.57 -3.36 4.25
CA ALA A 106 7.03 -4.63 3.77
C ALA A 106 6.18 -5.32 4.84
N PHE A 107 6.65 -5.37 6.09
CA PHE A 107 5.90 -5.91 7.22
C PHE A 107 4.55 -5.21 7.42
N THR A 108 4.54 -3.88 7.33
CA THR A 108 3.33 -3.08 7.52
C THR A 108 2.35 -3.26 6.36
N GLU A 109 2.85 -3.20 5.12
CA GLU A 109 2.02 -3.09 3.93
C GLU A 109 1.55 -4.45 3.39
N ILE A 110 2.31 -5.53 3.59
CA ILE A 110 1.93 -6.88 3.14
C ILE A 110 0.68 -7.42 3.83
N ILE A 111 0.38 -6.92 5.03
CA ILE A 111 -0.84 -7.29 5.77
C ILE A 111 -1.97 -6.35 5.36
N ASP A 112 -1.74 -5.03 5.43
CA ASP A 112 -2.78 -4.02 5.26
C ASP A 112 -3.35 -3.98 3.83
N LYS A 113 -2.47 -3.92 2.81
CA LYS A 113 -2.90 -3.67 1.43
C LYS A 113 -3.55 -4.87 0.75
N PRO A 114 -3.02 -6.09 0.85
CA PRO A 114 -3.68 -7.27 0.29
C PRO A 114 -5.08 -7.49 0.87
N ILE A 115 -5.26 -7.37 2.19
CA ILE A 115 -6.57 -7.55 2.83
C ILE A 115 -7.56 -6.48 2.35
N SER A 116 -7.15 -5.21 2.37
CA SER A 116 -7.97 -4.09 1.88
C SER A 116 -8.36 -4.28 0.41
N PHE A 117 -7.45 -4.78 -0.42
CA PHE A 117 -7.71 -5.06 -1.83
C PHE A 117 -8.70 -6.21 -2.03
N ILE A 118 -8.54 -7.32 -1.29
CA ILE A 118 -9.48 -8.45 -1.31
C ILE A 118 -10.89 -7.98 -0.99
N ILE A 119 -11.06 -7.22 0.10
CA ILE A 119 -12.36 -6.68 0.51
C ILE A 119 -12.94 -5.79 -0.59
N SER A 120 -12.11 -4.91 -1.17
CA SER A 120 -12.54 -4.01 -2.25
C SER A 120 -13.02 -4.76 -3.50
N VAL A 121 -12.33 -5.83 -3.90
CA VAL A 121 -12.74 -6.67 -5.04
C VAL A 121 -14.04 -7.43 -4.74
N ILE A 122 -14.19 -7.97 -3.53
CA ILE A 122 -15.43 -8.64 -3.11
C ILE A 122 -16.62 -7.66 -3.22
N ILE A 123 -16.47 -6.44 -2.69
CA ILE A 123 -17.50 -5.41 -2.78
C ILE A 123 -17.80 -5.09 -4.24
N ALA A 124 -16.77 -4.80 -5.04
CA ALA A 124 -16.93 -4.43 -6.45
C ALA A 124 -17.67 -5.49 -7.27
N GLN A 125 -17.42 -6.78 -7.03
CA GLN A 125 -18.10 -7.88 -7.73
C GLN A 125 -19.54 -8.12 -7.29
N ARG A 126 -19.94 -7.62 -6.11
CA ARG A 126 -21.31 -7.71 -5.59
C ARG A 126 -22.18 -6.54 -6.01
N ILE A 127 -21.60 -5.45 -6.55
CA ILE A 127 -22.37 -4.31 -7.06
C ILE A 127 -23.16 -4.73 -8.31
N PRO A 128 -24.50 -4.59 -8.32
CA PRO A 128 -25.31 -4.89 -9.49
C PRO A 128 -24.84 -4.10 -10.72
N LYS A 129 -24.71 -4.77 -11.88
CA LYS A 129 -24.22 -4.15 -13.13
C LYS A 129 -24.94 -2.86 -13.52
N ARG A 130 -26.22 -2.70 -13.14
CA ARG A 130 -27.02 -1.49 -13.37
C ARG A 130 -26.47 -0.22 -12.69
N PHE A 131 -25.62 -0.38 -11.67
CA PHE A 131 -24.98 0.73 -10.95
C PHE A 131 -23.51 0.94 -11.34
N VAL A 132 -22.98 0.14 -12.27
CA VAL A 132 -21.61 0.27 -12.76
C VAL A 132 -21.60 1.27 -13.91
N LEU A 133 -21.10 2.48 -13.64
CA LEU A 133 -21.12 3.62 -14.56
C LEU A 133 -20.07 3.55 -15.69
N ALA A 134 -19.12 2.61 -15.64
CA ALA A 134 -18.07 2.45 -16.65
C ALA A 134 -17.80 0.97 -16.94
N LYS A 135 -17.78 0.60 -18.24
CA LYS A 135 -17.36 -0.73 -18.72
C LYS A 135 -15.84 -0.83 -18.84
#